data_AF-A0A7Y6PKP9-F1
#
_entry.id   AF-A0A7Y6PKP9-F1
#
_cell.length_a   1.000
_cell.length_b   1.000
_cell.length_c   1.000
_cell.angle_alpha   90.00
_cell.angle_beta   90.00
_cell.angle_gamma   90.00
#
_symmetry.space_group_name_H-M   'P 1'
#
loop_
_entity.id
_entity.type
_entity.pdbx_description
1 polymer ?
#
loop_
_entity_poly.entity_id
_entity_poly.type
_entity_poly.pdbx_seq_one_letter_code
_entity_poly.pdbx_strand_id
1 'polypeptide(L)'
;MRVLIIIAALSFAGCEKRSQLYCEKNPEDLANCEPTDAMVEPPMTCTDNTGCSDPAKALCEPGAHICVECLTSDDCTRDPSAPNCDPVTFTCEGCLAHSDCASGACLPDGTCGDDSTVIYVDQQGSDSNDCTFGSPCATLGRGAEVLTATRRYIKLSGAIVGSTTLTSKRASILAGPGTTLTGDADPVLKMQMSEVKIYDLEIVCASSPAQGGVKSEMASTTTLSNVYVHSCGKIGVEAKGGFLIIQRSRIADNADGIVTDSSAGFSITNSFIVHNGSTASTHGGVFIGSPTIGMNRFEFNTVAHNIAKDQVALAGGMTCPVSISPLPAPNNLIVANTPSNTYYCDFAGSSVTDDPAPLAFVNATTAPYDYHIGMASTARDAAMTPSTVDEDFDGQFRPLGDAKDFGADEYKP
;
A
#
# COMPACT_ATOMS: atom_id res chain seq x y z
N MET A 1 -64.56 -3.26 -10.13
CA MET A 1 -64.30 -4.57 -10.75
C MET A 1 -63.08 -5.13 -10.05
N ARG A 2 -63.27 -6.11 -9.17
CA ARG A 2 -62.27 -6.71 -8.28
C ARG A 2 -61.60 -7.87 -9.02
N VAL A 3 -60.27 -7.90 -9.09
CA VAL A 3 -59.48 -9.07 -9.51
C VAL A 3 -58.27 -9.14 -8.59
N LEU A 4 -58.40 -9.82 -7.46
CA LEU A 4 -57.95 -11.20 -7.19
C LEU A 4 -56.41 -11.34 -7.22
N ILE A 5 -55.85 -11.14 -6.03
CA ILE A 5 -54.49 -11.50 -5.61
C ILE A 5 -54.45 -13.02 -5.45
N ILE A 6 -53.56 -13.70 -6.16
CA ILE A 6 -53.19 -15.10 -5.91
C ILE A 6 -51.83 -15.08 -5.20
N ILE A 7 -51.86 -15.31 -3.88
CA ILE A 7 -50.69 -15.65 -3.06
C ILE A 7 -50.45 -17.14 -3.27
N ALA A 8 -49.37 -17.48 -3.98
CA ALA A 8 -48.85 -18.85 -4.02
C ALA A 8 -47.78 -18.98 -2.94
N ALA A 9 -48.18 -19.47 -1.77
CA ALA A 9 -47.27 -19.95 -0.73
C ALA A 9 -46.67 -21.28 -1.18
N LEU A 10 -45.39 -21.27 -1.57
CA LEU A 10 -44.59 -22.47 -1.78
C LEU A 10 -43.71 -22.69 -0.54
N SER A 11 -44.33 -23.35 0.44
CA SER A 11 -43.67 -24.00 1.56
C SER A 11 -43.02 -25.30 1.09
N PHE A 12 -41.71 -25.27 0.79
CA PHE A 12 -40.88 -26.48 0.80
C PHE A 12 -40.33 -26.66 2.21
N ALA A 13 -41.09 -27.39 3.01
CA ALA A 13 -40.55 -28.15 4.11
C ALA A 13 -39.73 -29.32 3.56
N GLY A 14 -38.63 -29.66 4.24
CA GLY A 14 -38.12 -31.02 4.24
C GLY A 14 -36.84 -31.29 3.45
N CYS A 15 -35.71 -30.79 3.97
CA CYS A 15 -34.51 -31.62 4.11
C CYS A 15 -33.78 -31.18 5.38
N GLU A 16 -34.32 -31.59 6.53
CA GLU A 16 -33.48 -31.78 7.71
C GLU A 16 -32.38 -32.78 7.30
N LYS A 17 -31.13 -32.45 7.64
CA LYS A 17 -30.05 -33.44 7.61
C LYS A 17 -30.51 -34.63 8.46
N ARG A 18 -30.93 -35.73 7.84
CA ARG A 18 -30.98 -37.02 8.52
C ARG A 18 -29.56 -37.32 8.95
N SER A 19 -29.36 -37.39 10.26
CA SER A 19 -28.18 -37.96 10.91
C SER A 19 -27.73 -39.22 10.15
N GLN A 20 -26.41 -39.41 10.00
CA GLN A 20 -25.80 -40.52 9.27
C GLN A 20 -26.09 -41.92 9.85
N LEU A 21 -26.87 -42.03 10.93
CA LEU A 21 -27.24 -43.30 11.56
C LEU A 21 -28.67 -43.68 11.22
N TYR A 22 -28.90 -44.01 9.94
CA TYR A 22 -30.11 -44.65 9.47
C TYR A 22 -30.02 -46.16 9.77
N CYS A 23 -30.78 -46.64 10.76
CA CYS A 23 -30.91 -48.06 11.11
C CYS A 23 -31.72 -48.81 10.03
N GLU A 24 -31.10 -49.02 8.87
CA GLU A 24 -31.77 -49.48 7.64
C GLU A 24 -32.38 -50.89 7.72
N LYS A 25 -32.04 -51.68 8.76
CA LYS A 25 -32.47 -53.09 8.85
C LYS A 25 -33.53 -53.41 9.90
N ASN A 26 -33.77 -52.59 10.92
CA ASN A 26 -34.77 -52.86 11.96
C ASN A 26 -35.27 -51.55 12.60
N PRO A 27 -36.25 -50.85 11.99
CA PRO A 27 -36.78 -49.58 12.52
C PRO A 27 -37.56 -49.73 13.83
N GLU A 28 -37.96 -50.95 14.20
CA GLU A 28 -38.65 -51.25 15.45
C GLU A 28 -37.71 -51.48 16.65
N ASP A 29 -36.40 -51.68 16.41
CA ASP A 29 -35.44 -52.06 17.46
C ASP A 29 -34.67 -50.85 18.01
N LEU A 30 -35.42 -49.84 18.48
CA LEU A 30 -34.86 -48.66 19.16
C LEU A 30 -34.11 -49.01 20.45
N ALA A 31 -34.37 -50.18 21.04
CA ALA A 31 -33.76 -50.63 22.28
C ALA A 31 -32.32 -51.17 22.10
N ASN A 32 -31.92 -51.56 20.89
CA ASN A 32 -30.59 -52.08 20.57
C ASN A 32 -29.76 -51.15 19.66
N CYS A 33 -30.18 -49.88 19.49
CA CYS A 33 -29.27 -48.89 18.95
C CYS A 33 -28.19 -48.63 20.02
N GLU A 34 -26.93 -49.00 19.75
CA GLU A 34 -25.85 -48.70 20.68
C GLU A 34 -25.84 -47.18 20.96
N PRO A 35 -25.72 -46.75 22.22
CA PRO A 35 -25.58 -45.35 22.57
C PRO A 35 -24.17 -44.89 22.21
N THR A 36 -23.89 -44.72 20.92
CA THR A 36 -22.57 -44.27 20.44
C THR A 36 -22.50 -42.78 20.11
N ASP A 37 -23.58 -42.03 20.33
CA ASP A 37 -23.65 -40.59 20.06
C ASP A 37 -23.96 -39.75 21.32
N ALA A 38 -23.39 -40.09 22.48
CA ALA A 38 -22.88 -38.97 23.24
C ALA A 38 -21.81 -38.37 22.32
N MET A 39 -21.95 -37.11 21.90
CA MET A 39 -20.83 -36.42 21.27
C MET A 39 -19.66 -36.67 22.21
N VAL A 40 -18.75 -37.56 21.84
CA VAL A 40 -17.52 -37.76 22.59
C VAL A 40 -16.89 -36.40 22.47
N GLU A 41 -17.02 -35.60 23.55
CA GLU A 41 -16.43 -34.27 23.58
C GLU A 41 -15.00 -34.49 23.11
N PRO A 42 -14.57 -33.83 22.02
CA PRO A 42 -13.24 -34.02 21.49
C PRO A 42 -12.30 -33.89 22.68
N PRO A 43 -11.44 -34.90 22.94
CA PRO A 43 -10.72 -34.99 24.18
C PRO A 43 -10.06 -33.65 24.45
N MET A 44 -10.43 -32.99 25.55
CA MET A 44 -9.86 -31.72 25.96
C MET A 44 -8.34 -31.88 25.92
N THR A 45 -7.71 -31.18 24.99
CA THR A 45 -6.27 -31.34 24.75
C THR A 45 -5.46 -30.73 25.88
N CYS A 46 -5.99 -29.73 26.59
CA CYS A 46 -5.37 -29.17 27.78
C CYS A 46 -6.40 -28.50 28.71
N THR A 47 -6.03 -28.41 29.99
CA THR A 47 -6.72 -27.59 31.01
C THR A 47 -5.84 -26.49 31.57
N ASP A 48 -4.53 -26.63 31.41
CA ASP A 48 -3.49 -25.65 31.72
C ASP A 48 -2.26 -25.95 30.84
N ASN A 49 -1.23 -25.10 30.95
CA ASN A 49 -0.02 -25.22 30.14
C ASN A 49 0.74 -26.55 30.35
N THR A 50 0.53 -27.26 31.47
CA THR A 50 1.20 -28.55 31.71
C THR A 50 0.62 -29.68 30.84
N GLY A 51 -0.61 -29.50 30.34
CA GLY A 51 -1.23 -30.40 29.35
C GLY A 51 -0.60 -30.28 27.96
N CYS A 52 0.18 -29.24 27.71
CA CYS A 52 0.76 -28.94 26.41
C CYS A 52 2.24 -29.38 26.34
N SER A 53 2.47 -30.57 25.79
CA SER A 53 3.81 -31.17 25.74
C SER A 53 4.63 -30.77 24.50
N ASP A 54 3.99 -30.22 23.47
CA ASP A 54 4.69 -29.70 22.29
C ASP A 54 5.36 -28.37 22.62
N PRO A 55 6.71 -28.26 22.56
CA PRO A 55 7.38 -27.01 22.78
C PRO A 55 6.95 -25.91 21.83
N ALA A 56 6.50 -26.19 20.60
CA ALA A 56 5.98 -25.17 19.68
C ALA A 56 4.58 -24.66 20.07
N LYS A 57 3.85 -25.40 20.91
CA LYS A 57 2.48 -25.06 21.34
C LYS A 57 2.34 -25.27 22.84
N ALA A 58 3.10 -24.52 23.62
CA ALA A 58 3.28 -24.79 25.05
C ALA A 58 2.19 -24.16 25.94
N LEU A 59 1.23 -23.43 25.36
CA LEU A 59 0.21 -22.68 26.10
C LEU A 59 -1.17 -23.28 25.88
N CYS A 60 -1.96 -23.34 26.94
CA CYS A 60 -3.34 -23.78 26.84
C CYS A 60 -4.28 -22.59 26.68
N GLU A 61 -5.01 -22.53 25.56
CA GLU A 61 -6.08 -21.55 25.38
C GLU A 61 -7.33 -22.03 26.16
N PRO A 62 -7.76 -21.28 27.20
CA PRO A 62 -8.75 -21.76 28.14
C PRO A 62 -10.18 -21.83 27.58
N GLY A 63 -10.51 -21.10 26.51
CA GLY A 63 -11.86 -21.11 25.92
C GLY A 63 -12.12 -22.31 25.00
N ALA A 64 -11.10 -22.79 24.31
CA ALA A 64 -11.15 -23.85 23.32
C ALA A 64 -10.46 -25.13 23.80
N HIS A 65 -9.75 -25.11 24.93
CA HIS A 65 -9.02 -26.25 25.51
C HIS A 65 -7.99 -26.86 24.53
N ILE A 66 -7.39 -26.02 23.70
CA ILE A 66 -6.37 -26.39 22.72
C ILE A 66 -5.01 -25.82 23.09
N CYS A 67 -3.96 -26.58 22.76
CA CYS A 67 -2.60 -26.11 22.89
C CYS A 67 -2.25 -25.19 21.71
N VAL A 68 -1.82 -23.98 22.02
CA VAL A 68 -1.50 -22.91 21.08
C VAL A 68 -0.07 -22.42 21.29
N GLU A 69 0.44 -21.68 20.32
CA GLU A 69 1.79 -21.13 20.38
C GLU A 69 1.87 -19.92 21.31
N CYS A 70 0.88 -19.03 21.23
CA CYS A 70 0.81 -17.78 21.97
C CYS A 70 -0.61 -17.48 22.45
N LEU A 71 -0.75 -16.73 23.54
CA LEU A 71 -2.00 -16.09 23.95
C LEU A 71 -1.88 -14.56 23.86
N THR A 72 -0.65 -14.07 23.95
CA THR A 72 -0.26 -12.66 23.84
C THR A 72 1.09 -12.57 23.12
N SER A 73 1.46 -11.40 22.61
CA SER A 73 2.77 -11.22 21.96
C SER A 73 3.95 -11.47 22.91
N ASP A 74 3.77 -11.35 24.22
CA ASP A 74 4.82 -11.67 25.22
C ASP A 74 5.17 -13.16 25.25
N ASP A 75 4.33 -14.04 24.69
CA ASP A 75 4.59 -15.48 24.58
C ASP A 75 5.52 -15.80 23.40
N CYS A 76 5.65 -14.88 22.43
CA CYS A 76 6.37 -15.05 21.18
C CYS A 76 7.88 -14.76 21.30
N THR A 77 8.51 -15.15 22.41
CA THR A 77 9.94 -14.88 22.65
C THR A 77 10.90 -15.90 22.02
N ARG A 78 10.37 -17.03 21.51
CA ARG A 78 11.19 -18.14 21.03
C ARG A 78 11.76 -17.90 19.64
N ASP A 79 10.98 -17.24 18.79
CA ASP A 79 11.38 -16.89 17.43
C ASP A 79 11.44 -15.36 17.30
N PRO A 80 12.64 -14.75 17.30
CA PRO A 80 12.79 -13.31 17.09
C PRO A 80 12.23 -12.81 15.74
N SER A 81 11.98 -13.72 14.79
CA SER A 81 11.37 -13.39 13.50
C SER A 81 9.84 -13.37 13.55
N ALA A 82 9.22 -13.82 14.65
CA ALA A 82 7.77 -13.85 14.83
C ALA A 82 7.37 -13.26 16.20
N PRO A 83 7.54 -11.95 16.44
CA PRO A 83 7.33 -11.34 17.76
C PRO A 83 5.86 -11.11 18.14
N ASN A 84 4.91 -11.25 17.22
CA ASN A 84 3.51 -10.90 17.45
C ASN A 84 2.63 -12.13 17.59
N CYS A 85 1.65 -12.11 18.50
CA CYS A 85 0.64 -13.16 18.54
C CYS A 85 -0.59 -12.77 17.72
N ASP A 86 -1.00 -13.58 16.75
CA ASP A 86 -2.31 -13.44 16.12
C ASP A 86 -3.39 -13.92 17.10
N PRO A 87 -4.29 -13.04 17.58
CA PRO A 87 -5.32 -13.41 18.54
C PRO A 87 -6.42 -14.32 17.96
N VAL A 88 -6.47 -14.51 16.64
CA VAL A 88 -7.46 -15.37 15.97
C VAL A 88 -6.93 -16.80 15.82
N THR A 89 -5.70 -16.94 15.34
CA THR A 89 -5.09 -18.25 15.09
C THR A 89 -4.25 -18.76 16.25
N PHE A 90 -3.91 -17.89 17.21
CA PHE A 90 -3.02 -18.15 18.34
C PHE A 90 -1.64 -18.68 17.90
N THR A 91 -1.14 -18.17 16.77
CA THR A 91 0.20 -18.43 16.24
C THR A 91 1.05 -17.17 16.30
N CYS A 92 2.35 -17.35 16.51
CA CYS A 92 3.29 -16.24 16.43
C CYS A 92 3.53 -15.87 14.97
N GLU A 93 3.35 -14.59 14.65
CA GLU A 93 3.52 -14.00 13.33
C GLU A 93 4.66 -12.98 13.34
N GLY A 94 5.12 -12.66 12.13
CA GLY A 94 6.12 -11.63 11.90
C GLY A 94 5.76 -10.26 12.50
N CYS A 95 6.76 -9.40 12.56
CA CYS A 95 6.53 -8.00 12.91
C CYS A 95 5.58 -7.35 11.89
N LEU A 96 4.69 -6.50 12.40
CA LEU A 96 3.75 -5.72 11.58
C LEU A 96 4.13 -4.24 11.59
N ALA A 97 4.79 -3.80 12.68
CA ALA A 97 5.30 -2.47 12.84
C ALA A 97 6.75 -2.50 13.34
N HIS A 98 7.47 -1.41 13.08
CA HIS A 98 8.82 -1.21 13.57
C HIS A 98 8.96 -1.33 15.09
N SER A 99 7.92 -0.96 15.85
CA SER A 99 7.88 -1.04 17.31
C SER A 99 7.88 -2.47 17.86
N ASP A 100 7.51 -3.45 17.03
CA ASP A 100 7.45 -4.86 17.44
C ASP A 100 8.86 -5.47 17.56
N CYS A 101 9.84 -4.81 16.94
CA CYS A 101 11.24 -5.23 16.95
C CYS A 101 12.03 -4.43 17.99
N ALA A 102 12.83 -5.13 18.79
CA ALA A 102 13.76 -4.49 19.74
C ALA A 102 14.75 -3.54 19.05
N SER A 103 15.04 -3.80 17.78
CA SER A 103 15.89 -2.97 16.92
C SER A 103 15.17 -1.79 16.28
N GLY A 104 13.86 -1.66 16.45
CA GLY A 104 13.05 -0.63 15.78
C GLY A 104 12.94 -0.82 14.27
N ALA A 105 13.29 -2.00 13.72
CA ALA A 105 13.30 -2.26 12.28
C ALA A 105 12.56 -3.56 11.94
N CYS A 106 11.28 -3.42 11.60
CA CYS A 106 10.51 -4.47 10.94
C CYS A 106 10.79 -4.45 9.43
N LEU A 107 11.21 -5.59 8.87
CA LEU A 107 11.57 -5.73 7.47
C LEU A 107 10.34 -6.07 6.61
N PRO A 108 10.37 -5.82 5.28
CA PRO A 108 9.23 -6.10 4.41
C PRO A 108 8.80 -7.58 4.31
N ASP A 109 9.62 -8.51 4.80
CA ASP A 109 9.29 -9.95 4.88
C ASP A 109 8.68 -10.35 6.24
N GLY A 110 8.40 -9.38 7.12
CA GLY A 110 7.84 -9.61 8.45
C GLY A 110 8.88 -10.00 9.49
N THR A 111 10.18 -10.03 9.16
CA THR A 111 11.22 -10.37 10.14
C THR A 111 11.78 -9.12 10.82
N CYS A 112 12.25 -9.26 12.06
CA CYS A 112 12.97 -8.18 12.74
C CYS A 112 14.43 -8.10 12.28
N GLY A 113 14.84 -6.93 11.80
CA GLY A 113 16.22 -6.66 11.41
C GLY A 113 17.15 -6.44 12.60
N ASP A 114 18.46 -6.53 12.37
CA ASP A 114 19.52 -6.29 13.35
C ASP A 114 20.67 -5.47 12.73
N ASP A 115 21.73 -5.19 13.50
CA ASP A 115 22.89 -4.41 13.01
C ASP A 115 23.63 -5.06 11.82
N SER A 116 23.47 -6.37 11.60
CA SER A 116 24.11 -7.10 10.50
C SER A 116 23.36 -6.95 9.17
N THR A 117 22.07 -6.62 9.24
CA THR A 117 21.16 -6.48 8.09
C THR A 117 20.68 -5.05 7.87
N VAL A 118 20.66 -4.22 8.91
CA VAL A 118 20.12 -2.86 8.95
C VAL A 118 21.19 -1.82 9.24
N ILE A 119 21.13 -0.72 8.50
CA ILE A 119 21.89 0.52 8.68
C ILE A 119 20.94 1.55 9.28
N TYR A 120 21.29 2.10 10.44
CA TYR A 120 20.46 3.08 11.13
C TYR A 120 20.96 4.50 10.85
N VAL A 121 20.03 5.35 10.46
CA VAL A 121 20.27 6.77 10.20
C VAL A 121 19.27 7.59 11.02
N ASP A 122 19.81 8.49 11.81
CA ASP A 122 19.08 9.42 12.67
C ASP A 122 19.84 10.75 12.68
N GLN A 123 19.16 11.88 12.54
CA GLN A 123 19.81 13.20 12.47
C GLN A 123 20.68 13.51 13.70
N GLN A 124 20.36 12.91 14.86
CA GLN A 124 21.14 13.08 16.10
C GLN A 124 22.38 12.16 16.17
N GLY A 125 22.55 11.27 15.19
CA GLY A 125 23.70 10.39 15.04
C GLY A 125 24.98 11.12 14.62
N SER A 126 25.98 10.34 14.20
CA SER A 126 27.23 10.86 13.66
C SER A 126 27.69 10.01 12.48
N ASP A 127 28.11 10.65 11.40
CA ASP A 127 28.64 9.93 10.23
C ASP A 127 30.00 9.25 10.48
N SER A 128 30.61 9.52 11.63
CA SER A 128 31.76 8.76 12.13
C SER A 128 31.39 7.41 12.74
N ASN A 129 30.10 7.15 12.97
CA ASN A 129 29.63 5.91 13.56
C ASN A 129 29.59 4.77 12.53
N ASP A 130 29.43 3.54 13.03
CA ASP A 130 29.25 2.34 12.20
C ASP A 130 27.78 2.14 11.74
N CYS A 131 26.94 3.15 11.96
CA CYS A 131 25.51 3.19 11.65
C CYS A 131 24.70 2.05 12.29
N THR A 132 25.05 1.58 13.49
CA THR A 132 24.31 0.56 14.25
C THR A 132 23.11 1.18 14.97
N PHE A 133 22.20 0.37 15.51
CA PHE A 133 21.04 0.86 16.25
C PHE A 133 21.47 1.73 17.45
N GLY A 134 22.49 1.30 18.19
CA GLY A 134 23.05 2.04 19.32
C GLY A 134 24.00 3.19 18.93
N SER A 135 24.38 3.31 17.66
CA SER A 135 25.27 4.36 17.15
C SER A 135 24.91 4.67 15.69
N PRO A 136 23.78 5.35 15.45
CA PRO A 136 23.29 5.62 14.10
C PRO A 136 24.17 6.65 13.38
N CYS A 137 24.14 6.62 12.05
CA CYS A 137 24.76 7.66 11.23
C CYS A 137 23.85 8.88 11.13
N ALA A 138 24.42 10.06 10.87
CA ALA A 138 23.67 11.32 10.83
C ALA A 138 22.94 11.50 9.51
N THR A 139 23.55 11.04 8.40
CA THR A 139 23.05 11.29 7.05
C THR A 139 22.72 10.02 6.29
N LEU A 140 21.73 10.13 5.39
CA LEU A 140 21.39 9.07 4.45
C LEU A 140 22.53 8.81 3.46
N GLY A 141 23.31 9.83 3.11
CA GLY A 141 24.51 9.70 2.29
C GLY A 141 25.49 8.69 2.91
N ARG A 142 25.84 8.87 4.19
CA ARG A 142 26.68 7.93 4.92
C ARG A 142 26.08 6.53 5.01
N GLY A 143 24.78 6.44 5.28
CA GLY A 143 24.08 5.15 5.29
C GLY A 143 24.20 4.40 3.95
N ALA A 144 24.07 5.11 2.82
CA ALA A 144 24.21 4.52 1.48
C ALA A 144 25.65 4.07 1.16
N GLU A 145 26.67 4.75 1.69
CA GLU A 145 28.07 4.35 1.51
C GLU A 145 28.36 2.97 2.12
N VAL A 146 27.83 2.71 3.32
CA VAL A 146 28.11 1.48 4.09
C VAL A 146 27.22 0.30 3.72
N LEU A 147 26.33 0.44 2.73
CA LEU A 147 25.55 -0.67 2.16
C LEU A 147 26.44 -1.82 1.72
N THR A 148 26.09 -3.04 2.13
CA THR A 148 26.76 -4.28 1.73
C THR A 148 25.78 -5.28 1.14
N ALA A 149 26.28 -6.45 0.71
CA ALA A 149 25.42 -7.52 0.22
C ALA A 149 24.51 -8.14 1.29
N THR A 150 24.80 -7.98 2.59
CA THR A 150 23.93 -8.46 3.67
C THR A 150 23.20 -7.32 4.37
N ARG A 151 23.83 -6.15 4.41
CA ARG A 151 23.33 -4.95 5.08
C ARG A 151 22.69 -4.01 4.06
N ARG A 152 21.47 -4.33 3.63
CA ARG A 152 20.76 -3.65 2.53
C ARG A 152 19.58 -2.79 2.98
N TYR A 153 19.19 -2.89 4.25
CA TYR A 153 18.10 -2.11 4.79
C TYR A 153 18.66 -0.83 5.42
N ILE A 154 18.08 0.32 5.11
CA ILE A 154 18.40 1.59 5.77
C ILE A 154 17.17 2.01 6.56
N LYS A 155 17.26 1.96 7.89
CA LYS A 155 16.22 2.47 8.79
C LYS A 155 16.43 3.95 9.03
N LEU A 156 15.47 4.77 8.63
CA LEU A 156 15.44 6.21 8.90
C LEU A 156 14.54 6.50 10.11
N SER A 157 14.99 7.45 10.94
CA SER A 157 14.22 7.99 12.06
C SER A 157 14.44 9.51 12.19
N GLY A 158 13.38 10.23 12.56
CA GLY A 158 13.45 11.67 12.81
C GLY A 158 13.38 12.54 11.54
N ALA A 159 13.90 13.76 11.62
CA ALA A 159 13.89 14.73 10.53
C ALA A 159 15.26 14.82 9.86
N ILE A 160 15.50 13.96 8.87
CA ILE A 160 16.78 13.93 8.16
C ILE A 160 16.84 15.10 7.17
N VAL A 161 17.96 15.82 7.17
CA VAL A 161 18.27 16.82 6.13
C VAL A 161 19.39 16.27 5.28
N GLY A 162 19.19 16.28 3.97
CA GLY A 162 20.21 15.85 3.03
C GLY A 162 19.64 15.38 1.71
N SER A 163 20.54 15.07 0.80
CA SER A 163 20.24 14.44 -0.48
C SER A 163 21.27 13.37 -0.76
N THR A 164 20.89 12.33 -1.51
CA THR A 164 21.79 11.21 -1.80
C THR A 164 21.63 10.68 -3.22
N THR A 165 22.74 10.15 -3.74
CA THR A 165 22.75 9.37 -4.98
C THR A 165 23.13 7.93 -4.66
N LEU A 166 22.25 7.00 -5.01
CA LEU A 166 22.51 5.56 -4.96
C LEU A 166 22.93 5.10 -6.36
N THR A 167 24.21 4.79 -6.53
CA THR A 167 24.77 4.27 -7.79
C THR A 167 25.16 2.80 -7.64
N SER A 168 24.61 1.94 -8.50
CA SER A 168 24.85 0.49 -8.49
C SER A 168 24.56 -0.16 -7.12
N LYS A 169 23.51 0.28 -6.43
CA LYS A 169 23.10 -0.21 -5.12
C LYS A 169 21.82 -1.05 -5.20
N ARG A 170 21.65 -1.94 -4.22
CA ARG A 170 20.39 -2.59 -3.91
C ARG A 170 20.03 -2.26 -2.46
N ALA A 171 18.95 -1.53 -2.26
CA ALA A 171 18.60 -1.02 -0.93
C ALA A 171 17.08 -0.98 -0.69
N SER A 172 16.70 -1.13 0.57
CA SER A 172 15.35 -0.84 1.04
C SER A 172 15.43 0.21 2.14
N ILE A 173 14.81 1.36 1.93
CA ILE A 173 14.75 2.47 2.88
C ILE A 173 13.44 2.35 3.66
N LEU A 174 13.54 2.20 4.98
CA LEU A 174 12.44 1.96 5.90
C LEU A 174 12.30 3.18 6.83
N ALA A 175 11.22 3.95 6.68
CA ALA A 175 11.00 5.14 7.49
C ALA A 175 10.12 4.84 8.72
N GLY A 176 10.44 5.45 9.86
CA GLY A 176 9.56 5.39 11.03
C GLY A 176 8.35 6.31 10.85
N PRO A 177 7.26 6.11 11.60
CA PRO A 177 6.14 7.06 11.60
C PRO A 177 6.62 8.50 11.79
N GLY A 178 6.20 9.41 10.90
CA GLY A 178 6.56 10.82 10.94
C GLY A 178 8.02 11.14 10.56
N THR A 179 8.76 10.17 10.02
CA THR A 179 10.13 10.41 9.53
C THR A 179 10.08 11.22 8.25
N THR A 180 10.87 12.30 8.21
CA THR A 180 10.98 13.19 7.06
C THR A 180 12.40 13.17 6.49
N LEU A 181 12.51 13.29 5.17
CA LEU A 181 13.75 13.59 4.47
C LEU A 181 13.59 14.93 3.73
N THR A 182 14.24 15.97 4.26
CA THR A 182 14.27 17.30 3.64
C THR A 182 15.50 17.44 2.74
N GLY A 183 15.26 17.67 1.45
CA GLY A 183 16.33 17.84 0.46
C GLY A 183 17.18 19.08 0.66
N ASP A 184 18.49 18.95 0.49
CA ASP A 184 19.45 20.07 0.40
C ASP A 184 20.08 20.20 -1.00
N ALA A 185 19.88 19.23 -1.89
CA ALA A 185 20.31 19.26 -3.27
C ALA A 185 19.23 18.74 -4.24
N ASP A 186 19.49 18.91 -5.55
CA ASP A 186 18.60 18.48 -6.62
C ASP A 186 19.13 17.24 -7.35
N PRO A 187 18.36 16.14 -7.43
CA PRO A 187 17.12 15.86 -6.69
C PRO A 187 17.43 15.42 -5.24
N VAL A 188 16.39 15.32 -4.39
CA VAL A 188 16.54 14.81 -3.01
C VAL A 188 17.09 13.38 -3.01
N LEU A 189 16.49 12.49 -3.81
CA LEU A 189 16.93 11.12 -3.99
C LEU A 189 17.19 10.82 -5.46
N LYS A 190 18.38 10.31 -5.75
CA LYS A 190 18.78 9.92 -7.11
C LYS A 190 19.19 8.45 -7.16
N MET A 191 18.57 7.67 -8.03
CA MET A 191 18.90 6.26 -8.26
C MET A 191 19.51 6.09 -9.65
N GLN A 192 20.67 5.45 -9.70
CA GLN A 192 21.46 5.23 -10.90
C GLN A 192 21.90 3.77 -10.97
N MET A 193 21.50 3.04 -12.01
CA MET A 193 21.77 1.60 -12.15
C MET A 193 21.46 0.79 -10.87
N SER A 194 20.41 1.18 -10.14
CA SER A 194 20.12 0.68 -8.80
C SER A 194 18.73 0.04 -8.70
N GLU A 195 18.54 -0.79 -7.68
CA GLU A 195 17.23 -1.32 -7.27
C GLU A 195 16.94 -0.80 -5.86
N VAL A 196 16.04 0.18 -5.74
CA VAL A 196 15.74 0.85 -4.47
C VAL A 196 14.26 0.80 -4.17
N LYS A 197 13.91 0.37 -2.96
CA LYS A 197 12.55 0.40 -2.44
C LYS A 197 12.48 1.39 -1.27
N ILE A 198 11.44 2.20 -1.22
CA ILE A 198 11.25 3.24 -0.20
C ILE A 198 9.86 3.06 0.41
N TYR A 199 9.82 2.99 1.73
CA TYR A 199 8.62 2.72 2.52
C TYR A 199 8.38 3.83 3.53
N ASP A 200 7.14 4.29 3.62
CA ASP A 200 6.60 5.13 4.72
C ASP A 200 7.28 6.50 4.89
N LEU A 201 8.05 6.94 3.89
CA LEU A 201 8.88 8.14 3.97
C LEU A 201 8.13 9.38 3.48
N GLU A 202 8.19 10.46 4.23
CA GLU A 202 7.86 11.80 3.76
C GLU A 202 9.10 12.48 3.19
N ILE A 203 9.06 12.84 1.91
CA ILE A 203 10.13 13.52 1.17
C ILE A 203 9.69 14.95 0.92
N VAL A 204 10.38 15.87 1.57
CA VAL A 204 10.13 17.32 1.47
C VAL A 204 11.24 17.95 0.66
N CYS A 205 10.89 18.66 -0.39
CA CYS A 205 11.86 19.52 -1.07
C CYS A 205 11.91 20.88 -0.38
N ALA A 206 13.10 21.38 -0.06
CA ALA A 206 13.23 22.73 0.44
C ALA A 206 12.81 23.73 -0.66
N SER A 207 12.06 24.76 -0.28
CA SER A 207 11.48 25.75 -1.20
C SER A 207 12.50 26.59 -1.99
N SER A 208 13.79 26.46 -1.70
CA SER A 208 14.89 27.15 -2.39
C SER A 208 16.22 26.45 -2.12
N PRO A 209 16.98 26.00 -3.14
CA PRO A 209 16.74 26.11 -4.59
C PRO A 209 15.63 25.16 -5.08
N ALA A 210 15.15 25.37 -6.31
CA ALA A 210 14.18 24.47 -6.94
C ALA A 210 14.76 23.04 -7.06
N GLN A 211 14.36 22.16 -6.15
CA GLN A 211 14.75 20.75 -6.11
C GLN A 211 13.63 19.89 -6.72
N GLY A 212 14.02 18.81 -7.40
CA GLY A 212 13.14 17.67 -7.66
C GLY A 212 13.16 16.68 -6.50
N GLY A 213 12.10 15.90 -6.35
CA GLY A 213 11.98 14.94 -5.24
C GLY A 213 12.80 13.69 -5.47
N VAL A 214 12.24 12.76 -6.24
CA VAL A 214 12.81 11.44 -6.51
C VAL A 214 13.12 11.29 -7.98
N LYS A 215 14.34 10.85 -8.31
CA LYS A 215 14.77 10.61 -9.69
C LYS A 215 15.35 9.22 -9.89
N SER A 216 14.71 8.43 -10.73
CA SER A 216 15.21 7.14 -11.20
C SER A 216 15.81 7.28 -12.59
N GLU A 217 17.06 6.88 -12.81
CA GLU A 217 17.68 6.91 -14.14
C GLU A 217 18.63 5.75 -14.41
N MET A 218 19.08 5.63 -15.66
CA MET A 218 20.07 4.63 -16.10
C MET A 218 19.64 3.20 -15.76
N ALA A 219 18.44 2.81 -16.21
CA ALA A 219 17.87 1.49 -16.01
C ALA A 219 17.66 1.09 -14.53
N SER A 220 17.48 2.06 -13.63
CA SER A 220 17.15 1.79 -12.23
C SER A 220 15.71 1.31 -12.04
N THR A 221 15.50 0.44 -11.07
CA THR A 221 14.16 0.09 -10.57
C THR A 221 13.94 0.80 -9.24
N THR A 222 12.91 1.65 -9.19
CA THR A 222 12.56 2.40 -7.98
C THR A 222 11.14 2.03 -7.55
N THR A 223 10.95 1.68 -6.28
CA THR A 223 9.63 1.44 -5.68
C THR A 223 9.35 2.45 -4.58
N LEU A 224 8.22 3.14 -4.67
CA LEU A 224 7.66 4.01 -3.63
C LEU A 224 6.39 3.35 -3.09
N SER A 225 6.37 3.05 -1.79
CA SER A 225 5.23 2.43 -1.12
C SER A 225 4.89 3.23 0.13
N ASN A 226 3.68 3.79 0.19
CA ASN A 226 3.30 4.69 1.29
C ASN A 226 4.25 5.90 1.46
N VAL A 227 4.70 6.46 0.33
CA VAL A 227 5.62 7.61 0.33
C VAL A 227 4.84 8.89 0.06
N TYR A 228 5.17 9.97 0.77
CA TYR A 228 4.64 11.31 0.49
C TYR A 228 5.74 12.20 -0.09
N VAL A 229 5.64 12.57 -1.37
CA VAL A 229 6.59 13.50 -2.03
C VAL A 229 5.91 14.85 -2.27
N HIS A 230 6.45 15.92 -1.68
CA HIS A 230 5.83 17.23 -1.82
C HIS A 230 6.75 18.44 -1.72
N SER A 231 6.16 19.59 -2.08
CA SER A 231 6.78 20.91 -2.02
C SER A 231 8.04 21.05 -2.89
N CYS A 232 8.16 20.25 -3.94
CA CYS A 232 9.29 20.31 -4.87
C CYS A 232 9.15 21.45 -5.87
N GLY A 233 10.18 22.28 -5.96
CA GLY A 233 10.24 23.37 -6.95
C GLY A 233 10.47 22.89 -8.39
N LYS A 234 10.67 21.58 -8.60
CA LYS A 234 10.74 20.90 -9.90
C LYS A 234 9.78 19.69 -9.92
N ILE A 235 10.11 18.68 -10.73
CA ILE A 235 9.40 17.41 -10.81
C ILE A 235 9.45 16.68 -9.46
N GLY A 236 8.29 16.30 -8.93
CA GLY A 236 8.19 15.50 -7.71
C GLY A 236 8.81 14.12 -7.90
N VAL A 237 8.40 13.38 -8.93
CA VAL A 237 8.97 12.07 -9.28
C VAL A 237 9.31 11.97 -10.75
N GLU A 238 10.58 11.74 -11.08
CA GLU A 238 11.10 11.66 -12.45
C GLU A 238 11.68 10.25 -12.72
N ALA A 239 11.30 9.63 -13.84
CA ALA A 239 11.92 8.39 -14.32
C ALA A 239 12.49 8.54 -15.73
N LYS A 240 13.80 8.30 -15.87
CA LYS A 240 14.56 8.32 -17.13
C LYS A 240 15.17 6.96 -17.44
N GLY A 241 14.37 6.09 -18.06
CA GLY A 241 14.67 4.68 -18.20
C GLY A 241 14.40 3.86 -16.94
N GLY A 242 14.53 2.55 -17.07
CA GLY A 242 14.31 1.61 -15.96
C GLY A 242 12.82 1.38 -15.69
N PHE A 243 12.48 1.15 -14.42
CA PHE A 243 11.11 0.85 -14.01
C PHE A 243 10.73 1.58 -12.71
N LEU A 244 9.60 2.30 -12.73
CA LEU A 244 9.08 3.04 -11.59
C LEU A 244 7.82 2.37 -11.04
N ILE A 245 7.84 1.99 -9.77
CA ILE A 245 6.67 1.44 -9.07
C ILE A 245 6.25 2.45 -8.02
N ILE A 246 4.99 2.87 -8.05
CA ILE A 246 4.39 3.74 -7.04
C ILE A 246 3.11 3.08 -6.59
N GLN A 247 2.99 2.84 -5.29
CA GLN A 247 1.78 2.28 -4.69
C GLN A 247 1.45 3.00 -3.39
N ARG A 248 0.16 3.22 -3.13
CA ARG A 248 -0.31 3.82 -1.87
C ARG A 248 0.39 5.12 -1.52
N SER A 249 0.81 5.89 -2.52
CA SER A 249 1.69 7.05 -2.29
C SER A 249 0.96 8.34 -2.61
N ARG A 250 1.44 9.43 -2.01
CA ARG A 250 0.92 10.77 -2.26
C ARG A 250 1.99 11.61 -2.94
N ILE A 251 1.69 12.18 -4.09
CA ILE A 251 2.57 13.10 -4.81
C ILE A 251 1.81 14.41 -4.94
N ALA A 252 2.21 15.44 -4.18
CA ALA A 252 1.45 16.68 -4.11
C ALA A 252 2.27 17.95 -4.02
N ASP A 253 1.69 19.07 -4.43
CA ASP A 253 2.28 20.42 -4.24
C ASP A 253 3.70 20.56 -4.85
N ASN A 254 3.97 19.82 -5.93
CA ASN A 254 5.23 19.89 -6.69
C ASN A 254 5.06 20.78 -7.93
N ALA A 255 6.14 21.34 -8.46
CA ALA A 255 6.09 22.16 -9.67
C ALA A 255 5.74 21.37 -10.92
N ASP A 256 6.06 20.08 -10.96
CA ASP A 256 5.43 19.09 -11.84
C ASP A 256 5.22 17.82 -11.00
N GLY A 257 4.19 17.02 -11.25
CA GLY A 257 3.93 15.80 -10.47
C GLY A 257 4.87 14.64 -10.83
N ILE A 258 4.37 13.68 -11.61
CA ILE A 258 5.11 12.49 -12.07
C ILE A 258 5.46 12.66 -13.55
N VAL A 259 6.73 12.45 -13.90
CA VAL A 259 7.20 12.50 -15.30
C VAL A 259 7.99 11.23 -15.61
N THR A 260 7.53 10.46 -16.59
CA THR A 260 8.29 9.33 -17.16
C THR A 260 8.78 9.70 -18.56
N ASP A 261 10.00 9.30 -18.91
CA ASP A 261 10.51 9.47 -20.26
C ASP A 261 10.06 8.33 -21.20
N SER A 262 10.50 8.37 -22.45
CA SER A 262 10.13 7.37 -23.45
C SER A 262 10.78 5.99 -23.26
N SER A 263 11.63 5.82 -22.25
CA SER A 263 12.37 4.58 -21.99
C SER A 263 12.06 3.97 -20.62
N ALA A 264 11.30 4.67 -19.78
CA ALA A 264 10.88 4.20 -18.47
C ALA A 264 9.58 3.38 -18.53
N GLY A 265 9.60 2.18 -17.94
CA GLY A 265 8.38 1.46 -17.59
C GLY A 265 7.83 1.95 -16.24
N PHE A 266 6.55 1.69 -15.98
CA PHE A 266 5.94 2.09 -14.71
C PHE A 266 4.74 1.23 -14.27
N SER A 267 4.54 1.13 -12.96
CA SER A 267 3.30 0.66 -12.35
C SER A 267 2.89 1.64 -11.25
N ILE A 268 1.80 2.37 -11.46
CA ILE A 268 1.29 3.38 -10.53
C ILE A 268 -0.11 2.98 -10.11
N THR A 269 -0.29 2.67 -8.82
CA THR A 269 -1.57 2.19 -8.28
C THR A 269 -1.91 2.81 -6.93
N ASN A 270 -3.20 2.89 -6.60
CA ASN A 270 -3.69 3.33 -5.29
C ASN A 270 -3.05 4.64 -4.80
N SER A 271 -2.80 5.60 -5.68
CA SER A 271 -2.01 6.78 -5.33
C SER A 271 -2.80 8.07 -5.53
N PHE A 272 -2.57 9.04 -4.63
CA PHE A 272 -3.08 10.40 -4.73
C PHE A 272 -2.05 11.28 -5.43
N ILE A 273 -2.39 11.81 -6.62
CA ILE A 273 -1.56 12.75 -7.38
C ILE A 273 -2.32 14.07 -7.50
N VAL A 274 -2.04 15.00 -6.58
CA VAL A 274 -2.92 16.15 -6.35
C VAL A 274 -2.18 17.47 -6.21
N HIS A 275 -2.80 18.58 -6.65
CA HIS A 275 -2.23 19.93 -6.50
C HIS A 275 -0.81 20.11 -7.06
N ASN A 276 -0.41 19.30 -8.05
CA ASN A 276 0.85 19.48 -8.73
C ASN A 276 0.71 20.49 -9.86
N GLY A 277 1.77 21.26 -10.04
CA GLY A 277 1.94 22.20 -11.11
C GLY A 277 1.31 23.57 -10.89
N SER A 278 1.38 24.37 -11.94
CA SER A 278 0.98 25.76 -12.00
C SER A 278 0.74 26.15 -13.46
N THR A 279 0.27 27.37 -13.70
CA THR A 279 0.13 27.89 -15.06
C THR A 279 1.48 28.08 -15.78
N ALA A 280 2.61 27.92 -15.08
CA ALA A 280 3.95 27.94 -15.66
C ALA A 280 4.52 26.53 -15.88
N SER A 281 3.91 25.49 -15.30
CA SER A 281 4.41 24.12 -15.31
C SER A 281 4.23 23.45 -16.66
N THR A 282 5.19 22.61 -17.04
CA THR A 282 5.09 21.88 -18.33
C THR A 282 4.17 20.67 -18.18
N HIS A 283 4.06 20.12 -16.97
CA HIS A 283 3.21 19.00 -16.67
C HIS A 283 2.44 19.31 -15.37
N GLY A 284 1.18 18.88 -15.28
CA GLY A 284 0.42 18.97 -14.05
C GLY A 284 0.68 17.74 -13.17
N GLY A 285 -0.27 16.80 -13.15
CA GLY A 285 -0.25 15.60 -12.34
C GLY A 285 0.69 14.53 -12.90
N VAL A 286 0.42 14.03 -14.10
CA VAL A 286 1.16 12.90 -14.68
C VAL A 286 1.49 13.14 -16.16
N PHE A 287 2.75 12.98 -16.53
CA PHE A 287 3.20 12.88 -17.91
C PHE A 287 3.83 11.51 -18.16
N ILE A 288 3.33 10.81 -19.18
CA ILE A 288 3.87 9.53 -19.62
C ILE A 288 4.66 9.71 -20.91
N GLY A 289 5.93 9.31 -20.94
CA GLY A 289 6.80 9.54 -22.10
C GLY A 289 6.68 8.49 -23.20
N SER A 290 6.49 7.21 -22.86
CA SER A 290 6.15 6.16 -23.85
C SER A 290 5.68 4.90 -23.13
N PRO A 291 4.36 4.62 -23.10
CA PRO A 291 3.91 3.38 -22.51
C PRO A 291 4.31 2.17 -23.35
N THR A 292 4.81 1.14 -22.68
CA THR A 292 4.92 -0.18 -23.29
C THR A 292 3.76 -1.03 -22.80
N ILE A 293 2.91 -1.48 -23.74
CA ILE A 293 1.72 -2.29 -23.44
C ILE A 293 2.15 -3.58 -22.74
N GLY A 294 1.40 -3.96 -21.69
CA GLY A 294 1.65 -5.18 -20.91
C GLY A 294 2.75 -5.06 -19.86
N MET A 295 3.58 -4.01 -19.92
CA MET A 295 4.54 -3.70 -18.86
C MET A 295 4.07 -2.54 -17.97
N ASN A 296 3.26 -1.63 -18.53
CA ASN A 296 2.85 -0.43 -17.80
C ASN A 296 1.44 -0.56 -17.23
N ARG A 297 1.27 -0.07 -16.00
CA ARG A 297 0.00 -0.08 -15.26
C ARG A 297 -0.28 1.29 -14.65
N PHE A 298 -1.49 1.80 -14.86
CA PHE A 298 -2.00 3.01 -14.21
C PHE A 298 -3.45 2.77 -13.78
N GLU A 299 -3.68 2.44 -12.51
CA GLU A 299 -4.97 1.91 -12.07
C GLU A 299 -5.30 2.30 -10.63
N PHE A 300 -6.57 2.57 -10.32
CA PHE A 300 -7.02 3.00 -8.99
C PHE A 300 -6.20 4.19 -8.46
N ASN A 301 -5.96 5.21 -9.29
CA ASN A 301 -5.33 6.45 -8.84
C ASN A 301 -6.36 7.58 -8.80
N THR A 302 -6.18 8.51 -7.87
CA THR A 302 -6.93 9.77 -7.82
C THR A 302 -6.00 10.90 -8.28
N VAL A 303 -6.31 11.47 -9.44
CA VAL A 303 -5.53 12.57 -10.06
C VAL A 303 -6.40 13.84 -10.06
N ALA A 304 -6.13 14.75 -9.12
CA ALA A 304 -7.06 15.86 -8.84
C ALA A 304 -6.41 17.22 -8.66
N HIS A 305 -7.08 18.28 -9.14
CA HIS A 305 -6.68 19.68 -8.94
C HIS A 305 -5.23 20.00 -9.33
N ASN A 306 -4.68 19.28 -10.32
CA ASN A 306 -3.38 19.59 -10.89
C ASN A 306 -3.50 20.66 -11.97
N ILE A 307 -2.44 21.45 -12.15
CA ILE A 307 -2.42 22.58 -13.08
C ILE A 307 -1.21 22.43 -14.01
N ALA A 308 -1.44 22.51 -15.31
CA ALA A 308 -0.40 22.68 -16.31
C ALA A 308 -0.55 24.03 -17.02
N LYS A 309 0.52 24.47 -17.69
CA LYS A 309 0.45 25.59 -18.62
C LYS A 309 -0.54 25.28 -19.74
N ASP A 310 -1.39 26.27 -20.06
CA ASP A 310 -2.31 26.18 -21.20
C ASP A 310 -1.53 26.23 -22.52
N GLN A 311 -1.16 25.07 -23.04
CA GLN A 311 -0.61 24.89 -24.38
C GLN A 311 -1.29 23.72 -25.07
N VAL A 312 -1.26 23.77 -26.41
CA VAL A 312 -1.64 22.62 -27.23
C VAL A 312 -0.77 21.45 -26.81
N ALA A 313 -1.43 20.37 -26.43
CA ALA A 313 -0.84 19.09 -26.07
C ALA A 313 -0.44 18.80 -24.62
N LEU A 314 -1.01 19.53 -23.65
CA LEU A 314 -0.81 19.26 -22.23
C LEU A 314 -2.14 19.24 -21.47
N ALA A 315 -2.30 18.28 -20.56
CA ALA A 315 -3.36 18.24 -19.57
C ALA A 315 -2.82 18.54 -18.17
N GLY A 316 -3.66 19.13 -17.34
CA GLY A 316 -3.41 19.26 -15.91
C GLY A 316 -3.40 17.88 -15.25
N GLY A 317 -4.32 16.98 -15.61
CA GLY A 317 -4.42 15.67 -14.96
C GLY A 317 -3.36 14.70 -15.49
N MET A 318 -3.61 14.08 -16.64
CA MET A 318 -2.70 13.11 -17.25
C MET A 318 -2.49 13.34 -18.75
N THR A 319 -1.22 13.36 -19.17
CA THR A 319 -0.80 13.54 -20.56
C THR A 319 -0.08 12.31 -21.07
N CYS A 320 -0.52 11.79 -22.22
CA CYS A 320 0.11 10.71 -22.98
C CYS A 320 0.65 11.23 -24.32
N PRO A 321 1.64 10.54 -24.93
CA PRO A 321 2.16 10.91 -26.24
C PRO A 321 1.17 10.53 -27.36
N VAL A 322 1.16 11.28 -28.46
CA VAL A 322 0.28 11.05 -29.63
C VAL A 322 0.48 9.71 -30.33
N SER A 323 1.65 9.10 -30.19
CA SER A 323 2.14 8.04 -31.06
C SER A 323 1.83 6.62 -30.56
N ILE A 324 1.03 6.49 -29.50
CA ILE A 324 0.82 5.21 -28.83
C ILE A 324 -0.62 4.71 -28.98
N SER A 325 -0.73 3.41 -29.22
CA SER A 325 -1.96 2.65 -29.01
C SER A 325 -2.34 2.76 -27.53
N PRO A 326 -3.62 2.97 -27.21
CA PRO A 326 -4.04 3.49 -25.92
C PRO A 326 -3.51 2.66 -24.75
N LEU A 327 -2.80 3.32 -23.82
CA LEU A 327 -2.47 2.76 -22.51
C LEU A 327 -3.79 2.54 -21.77
N PRO A 328 -4.18 1.28 -21.46
CA PRO A 328 -5.36 1.04 -20.63
C PRO A 328 -5.08 1.58 -19.23
N ALA A 329 -5.86 2.58 -18.81
CA ALA A 329 -5.79 3.15 -17.48
C ALA A 329 -7.18 3.07 -16.81
N PRO A 330 -7.66 1.86 -16.44
CA PRO A 330 -8.99 1.68 -15.86
C PRO A 330 -9.04 2.06 -14.36
N ASN A 331 -10.25 2.16 -13.85
CA ASN A 331 -10.57 2.32 -12.43
C ASN A 331 -9.97 3.57 -11.74
N ASN A 332 -9.50 4.56 -12.50
CA ASN A 332 -8.96 5.80 -11.98
C ASN A 332 -10.08 6.84 -11.77
N LEU A 333 -9.78 7.83 -10.93
CA LEU A 333 -10.60 9.02 -10.70
C LEU A 333 -9.79 10.27 -11.10
N ILE A 334 -10.18 10.94 -12.18
CA ILE A 334 -9.45 12.09 -12.73
C ILE A 334 -10.37 13.30 -12.74
N VAL A 335 -10.04 14.30 -11.92
CA VAL A 335 -11.00 15.36 -11.62
C VAL A 335 -10.43 16.76 -11.42
N ALA A 336 -11.15 17.76 -11.90
CA ALA A 336 -10.89 19.18 -11.64
C ALA A 336 -9.45 19.64 -11.98
N ASN A 337 -8.81 19.03 -12.97
CA ASN A 337 -7.49 19.44 -13.41
C ASN A 337 -7.56 20.50 -14.52
N THR A 338 -6.60 21.41 -14.56
CA THR A 338 -6.55 22.55 -15.50
C THR A 338 -5.29 22.48 -16.37
N PRO A 339 -5.35 22.71 -17.69
CA PRO A 339 -6.52 23.14 -18.47
C PRO A 339 -7.52 22.03 -18.80
N SER A 340 -7.11 20.76 -18.64
CA SER A 340 -7.97 19.60 -18.82
C SER A 340 -7.57 18.45 -17.91
N ASN A 341 -8.50 17.52 -17.73
CA ASN A 341 -8.25 16.27 -17.00
C ASN A 341 -7.31 15.31 -17.75
N THR A 342 -7.44 15.21 -19.07
CA THR A 342 -6.74 14.17 -19.83
C THR A 342 -6.30 14.69 -21.19
N TYR A 343 -5.23 14.10 -21.72
CA TYR A 343 -4.77 14.34 -23.08
C TYR A 343 -4.12 13.08 -23.69
N TYR A 344 -4.67 12.58 -24.80
CA TYR A 344 -4.27 11.37 -25.55
C TYR A 344 -4.25 10.02 -24.81
N CYS A 345 -4.53 9.97 -23.51
CA CYS A 345 -4.67 8.71 -22.80
C CYS A 345 -6.08 8.13 -22.97
N ASP A 346 -6.21 6.80 -22.87
CA ASP A 346 -7.50 6.11 -22.85
C ASP A 346 -7.88 5.77 -21.42
N PHE A 347 -9.04 6.29 -21.02
CA PHE A 347 -9.61 6.13 -19.70
C PHE A 347 -10.92 5.34 -19.75
N ALA A 348 -11.08 4.46 -20.74
CA ALA A 348 -12.14 3.47 -20.72
C ALA A 348 -12.11 2.69 -19.39
N GLY A 349 -13.23 2.71 -18.68
CA GLY A 349 -13.35 2.10 -17.35
C GLY A 349 -12.85 2.98 -16.20
N SER A 350 -12.59 4.27 -16.41
CA SER A 350 -12.27 5.25 -15.36
C SER A 350 -13.31 6.37 -15.30
N SER A 351 -13.36 7.09 -14.19
CA SER A 351 -14.18 8.31 -14.04
C SER A 351 -13.35 9.55 -14.35
N VAL A 352 -13.82 10.35 -15.31
CA VAL A 352 -13.22 11.64 -15.70
C VAL A 352 -14.28 12.72 -15.64
N THR A 353 -14.12 13.72 -14.76
CA THR A 353 -15.11 14.78 -14.56
C THR A 353 -14.43 16.11 -14.21
N ASP A 354 -14.95 17.24 -14.69
CA ASP A 354 -14.41 18.54 -14.29
C ASP A 354 -14.98 19.00 -12.92
N ASP A 355 -16.11 18.44 -12.50
CA ASP A 355 -16.79 18.79 -11.25
C ASP A 355 -16.45 17.77 -10.14
N PRO A 356 -15.77 18.20 -9.05
CA PRO A 356 -15.48 17.34 -7.90
C PRO A 356 -16.65 17.19 -6.93
N ALA A 357 -17.70 18.03 -7.01
CA ALA A 357 -18.79 18.02 -6.03
C ALA A 357 -19.50 16.65 -5.88
N PRO A 358 -19.78 15.89 -6.98
CA PRO A 358 -20.41 14.57 -6.88
C PRO A 358 -19.55 13.51 -6.21
N LEU A 359 -18.24 13.73 -6.09
CA LEU A 359 -17.30 12.78 -5.48
C LEU A 359 -17.29 12.87 -3.96
N ALA A 360 -17.90 13.92 -3.41
CA ALA A 360 -18.07 14.12 -1.97
C ALA A 360 -16.78 13.88 -1.17
N PHE A 361 -15.64 14.38 -1.66
CA PHE A 361 -14.35 14.25 -0.97
C PHE A 361 -14.44 14.79 0.46
N VAL A 362 -13.73 14.16 1.40
CA VAL A 362 -13.69 14.59 2.81
C VAL A 362 -13.26 16.05 2.93
N ASN A 363 -12.18 16.47 2.26
CA ASN A 363 -11.75 17.88 2.22
C ASN A 363 -10.84 18.20 1.02
N ALA A 364 -11.41 18.44 -0.17
CA ALA A 364 -10.61 18.79 -1.36
C ALA A 364 -10.27 20.29 -1.50
N THR A 365 -10.77 21.16 -0.62
CA THR A 365 -10.73 22.63 -0.85
C THR A 365 -9.80 23.40 0.09
N THR A 366 -9.51 22.85 1.27
CA THR A 366 -8.67 23.52 2.28
C THR A 366 -7.59 22.59 2.79
N ALA A 367 -6.37 23.11 2.97
CA ALA A 367 -5.31 22.33 3.60
C ALA A 367 -5.63 22.08 5.10
N PRO A 368 -5.37 20.88 5.64
CA PRO A 368 -4.81 19.70 4.96
C PRO A 368 -5.84 19.06 4.02
N TYR A 369 -5.46 18.86 2.76
CA TYR A 369 -6.34 18.28 1.75
C TYR A 369 -6.51 16.77 1.99
N ASP A 370 -7.75 16.32 1.83
CA ASP A 370 -8.18 14.94 2.00
C ASP A 370 -9.09 14.54 0.82
N TYR A 371 -8.59 13.57 0.04
CA TYR A 371 -9.20 13.07 -1.18
C TYR A 371 -9.84 11.69 -1.01
N HIS A 372 -9.99 11.20 0.22
CA HIS A 372 -10.87 10.07 0.49
C HIS A 372 -12.29 10.45 0.06
N ILE A 373 -12.99 9.52 -0.58
CA ILE A 373 -14.36 9.73 -1.06
C ILE A 373 -15.34 9.58 0.10
N GLY A 374 -16.40 10.37 0.10
CA GLY A 374 -17.42 10.33 1.15
C GLY A 374 -18.57 9.38 0.84
N MET A 375 -19.45 9.18 1.83
CA MET A 375 -20.65 8.33 1.74
C MET A 375 -21.57 8.65 0.54
N ALA A 376 -21.58 9.90 0.08
CA ALA A 376 -22.43 10.35 -1.02
C ALA A 376 -21.74 10.30 -2.40
N SER A 377 -20.51 9.77 -2.47
CA SER A 377 -19.70 9.79 -3.67
C SER A 377 -20.31 8.96 -4.79
N THR A 378 -20.35 9.51 -6.00
CA THR A 378 -20.68 8.76 -7.22
C THR A 378 -19.56 7.81 -7.66
N ALA A 379 -18.39 7.87 -7.04
CA ALA A 379 -17.29 6.94 -7.30
C ALA A 379 -17.46 5.59 -6.58
N ARG A 380 -18.36 5.52 -5.60
CA ARG A 380 -18.58 4.30 -4.82
C ARG A 380 -19.27 3.22 -5.66
N ASP A 381 -18.81 1.98 -5.54
CA ASP A 381 -19.32 0.79 -6.21
C ASP A 381 -19.39 0.95 -7.75
N ALA A 382 -18.50 1.76 -8.33
CA ALA A 382 -18.61 2.18 -9.72
C ALA A 382 -17.52 1.58 -10.63
N ALA A 383 -16.45 1.01 -10.07
CA ALA A 383 -15.35 0.44 -10.83
C ALA A 383 -15.67 -0.98 -11.33
N MET A 384 -16.18 -1.05 -12.57
CA MET A 384 -16.64 -2.28 -13.20
C MET A 384 -15.55 -3.05 -13.97
N THR A 385 -14.38 -2.45 -14.21
CA THR A 385 -13.31 -3.12 -14.94
C THR A 385 -12.58 -4.11 -14.01
N PRO A 386 -12.49 -5.41 -14.36
CA PRO A 386 -11.83 -6.40 -13.52
C PRO A 386 -10.39 -6.03 -13.21
N SER A 387 -10.00 -6.24 -11.95
CA SER A 387 -8.67 -5.88 -11.47
C SER A 387 -8.17 -6.80 -10.38
N THR A 388 -6.85 -7.01 -10.36
CA THR A 388 -6.12 -7.69 -9.29
C THR A 388 -5.69 -6.79 -8.14
N VAL A 389 -5.92 -5.46 -8.21
CA VAL A 389 -5.66 -4.57 -7.07
C VAL A 389 -6.73 -4.81 -6.01
N ASP A 390 -6.36 -5.39 -4.89
CA ASP A 390 -7.25 -5.83 -3.81
C ASP A 390 -7.13 -4.99 -2.54
N GLU A 391 -6.17 -4.07 -2.47
CA GLU A 391 -6.05 -3.08 -1.40
C GLU A 391 -6.22 -1.66 -1.95
N ASP A 392 -6.64 -0.70 -1.13
CA ASP A 392 -6.70 0.73 -1.46
C ASP A 392 -5.46 1.52 -0.97
N PHE A 393 -5.56 2.85 -0.88
CA PHE A 393 -4.50 3.72 -0.37
C PHE A 393 -4.13 3.43 1.09
N ASP A 394 -5.11 3.17 1.96
CA ASP A 394 -4.92 2.93 3.39
C ASP A 394 -4.68 1.44 3.73
N GLY A 395 -4.65 0.57 2.72
CA GLY A 395 -4.50 -0.89 2.90
C GLY A 395 -5.80 -1.61 3.21
N GLN A 396 -6.94 -1.00 2.92
CA GLN A 396 -8.27 -1.60 3.08
C GLN A 396 -8.57 -2.52 1.89
N PHE A 397 -9.23 -3.64 2.17
CA PHE A 397 -9.58 -4.61 1.13
C PHE A 397 -10.65 -4.07 0.17
N ARG A 398 -10.55 -4.44 -1.12
CA ARG A 398 -11.49 -4.11 -2.19
C ARG A 398 -12.15 -5.36 -2.80
N PRO A 399 -13.47 -5.39 -3.02
CA PRO A 399 -14.43 -4.35 -2.67
C PRO A 399 -14.93 -4.46 -1.22
N LEU A 400 -15.33 -3.34 -0.62
CA LEU A 400 -16.11 -3.32 0.63
C LEU A 400 -17.63 -3.35 0.37
N GLY A 401 -18.06 -2.93 -0.82
CA GLY A 401 -19.46 -2.92 -1.24
C GLY A 401 -19.79 -3.91 -2.36
N ASP A 402 -20.69 -3.51 -3.25
CA ASP A 402 -21.14 -4.32 -4.40
C ASP A 402 -20.08 -4.38 -5.51
N ALA A 403 -19.22 -3.36 -5.61
CA ALA A 403 -18.10 -3.28 -6.54
C ALA A 403 -16.96 -2.45 -5.94
N LYS A 404 -15.82 -2.37 -6.63
CA LYS A 404 -14.70 -1.51 -6.20
C LYS A 404 -15.05 -0.05 -6.47
N ASP A 405 -14.42 0.85 -5.73
CA ASP A 405 -14.60 2.29 -5.94
C ASP A 405 -13.63 2.86 -6.96
N PHE A 406 -14.02 3.89 -7.71
CA PHE A 406 -13.06 4.60 -8.57
C PHE A 406 -12.05 5.40 -7.74
N GLY A 407 -10.78 5.35 -8.16
CA GLY A 407 -9.71 6.14 -7.55
C GLY A 407 -8.89 5.38 -6.52
N ALA A 408 -8.07 6.10 -5.76
CA ALA A 408 -7.12 5.53 -4.82
C ALA A 408 -7.75 4.97 -3.53
N ASP A 409 -8.93 5.45 -3.17
CA ASP A 409 -9.64 5.13 -1.93
C ASP A 409 -10.75 4.10 -2.16
N GLU A 410 -11.06 3.31 -1.13
CA GLU A 410 -12.26 2.48 -1.03
C GLU A 410 -13.07 2.96 0.19
N TYR A 411 -14.30 3.40 -0.05
CA TYR A 411 -15.12 3.99 1.00
C TYR A 411 -15.42 2.99 2.11
N LYS A 412 -15.03 3.35 3.33
CA LYS A 412 -15.39 2.63 4.56
C LYS A 412 -16.43 3.41 5.39
N PRO A 413 -17.59 2.82 5.67
CA PRO A 413 -18.68 3.46 6.41
C PRO A 413 -18.35 3.95 7.82
#